data_AF-Q632B6-F1
#
_entry.id   AF-Q632B6-F1
#
_cell.length_a   1.000
_cell.length_b   1.000
_cell.length_c   1.000
_cell.angle_alpha   90.00
_cell.angle_beta   90.00
_cell.angle_gamma   90.00
#
_symmetry.space_group_name_H-M   'P 1'
#
loop_
_entity.id
_entity.type
_entity.pdbx_description
1 polymer ?
#
loop_
_entity_poly.entity_id
_entity_poly.type
_entity_poly.pdbx_seq_one_letter_code
_entity_poly.pdbx_strand_id
1 'polypeptide(L)' 'MPKMGNTFLTIQELEKKKEYLLDLSSVIPTWNASYQFLFKEIQQELLGKVNEKLEKHQFILNICAEQQVGA' A
#
# COMPACT_ATOMS: atom_id res chain seq x y z
N MET A 1 -1.44 0.95 26.63
CA MET A 1 -0.80 0.59 25.36
C MET A 1 -1.51 1.32 24.23
N PRO A 2 -0.87 2.24 23.48
CA PRO A 2 -1.53 2.88 22.37
C PRO A 2 -1.64 1.91 21.18
N LYS A 3 -2.87 1.60 20.79
CA LYS A 3 -3.37 1.39 19.41
C LYS A 3 -2.54 0.61 18.37
N MET A 4 -1.63 -0.32 18.73
CA MET A 4 -0.95 -1.19 17.75
C MET A 4 -1.91 -1.94 16.83
N GLY A 5 -3.08 -2.35 17.35
CA GLY A 5 -4.13 -2.97 16.53
C GLY A 5 -4.62 -2.09 15.39
N ASN A 6 -4.63 -0.76 15.58
CA ASN A 6 -5.04 0.19 14.55
C ASN A 6 -4.00 0.31 13.44
N THR A 7 -2.72 0.26 13.78
CA THR A 7 -1.60 0.24 12.81
C THR A 7 -1.62 -1.04 11.97
N PHE A 8 -1.86 -2.19 12.59
CA PHE A 8 -1.94 -3.47 11.88
C PHE A 8 -3.15 -3.54 10.93
N LEU A 9 -4.32 -3.09 11.38
CA LEU A 9 -5.51 -2.96 10.51
C LEU A 9 -5.27 -2.02 9.33
N THR A 10 -4.56 -0.90 9.57
CA THR A 10 -4.21 0.05 8.50
C THR A 10 -3.25 -0.58 7.48
N ILE A 11 -2.25 -1.34 7.92
CA ILE A 11 -1.34 -2.08 7.01
C ILE A 11 -2.11 -3.10 6.19
N GLN A 12 -2.99 -3.89 6.82
CA GLN A 12 -3.80 -4.89 6.10
C GLN A 12 -4.70 -4.24 5.04
N GLU A 13 -5.29 -3.08 5.33
CA GLU A 13 -6.09 -2.34 4.35
C GLU A 13 -5.23 -1.80 3.20
N LEU A 14 -4.02 -1.33 3.49
CA LEU A 14 -3.07 -0.88 2.46
C LEU A 14 -2.60 -2.03 1.57
N GLU A 15 -2.33 -3.21 2.12
CA GLU A 15 -1.97 -4.40 1.35
C GLU A 15 -3.11 -4.84 0.42
N LYS A 16 -4.36 -4.85 0.90
CA LYS A 16 -5.53 -5.13 0.03
C LYS A 16 -5.67 -4.11 -1.11
N LYS A 17 -5.41 -2.83 -0.84
CA LYS A 17 -5.44 -1.80 -1.90
C LYS A 17 -4.31 -2.01 -2.91
N LYS A 18 -3.13 -2.41 -2.46
CA LYS A 18 -1.99 -2.75 -3.32
C LYS A 18 -2.31 -3.93 -4.22
N GLU A 19 -2.84 -5.02 -3.66
CA GLU A 19 -3.27 -6.21 -4.41
C GLU A 19 -4.28 -5.85 -5.49
N TYR A 20 -5.35 -5.13 -5.12
CA TYR A 20 -6.34 -4.64 -6.07
C TYR A 20 -5.73 -3.81 -7.20
N LEU A 21 -4.82 -2.88 -6.88
CA LEU A 21 -4.15 -2.07 -7.89
C LEU A 21 -3.25 -2.90 -8.80
N LEU A 22 -2.61 -3.97 -8.31
CA LEU A 22 -1.83 -4.88 -9.13
C LEU A 22 -2.74 -5.69 -10.07
N ASP A 23 -3.89 -6.16 -9.59
CA ASP A 23 -4.86 -6.91 -10.41
C ASP A 23 -5.37 -6.07 -11.58
N LEU A 24 -5.58 -4.76 -11.37
CA LEU A 24 -5.98 -3.83 -12.44
C LEU A 24 -5.01 -3.81 -13.62
N SER A 25 -3.73 -4.15 -13.44
CA SER A 25 -2.75 -4.20 -14.55
C SER A 25 -3.21 -5.12 -15.69
N SER A 26 -3.89 -6.21 -15.35
CA SER A 26 -4.41 -7.19 -16.30
C SER A 26 -5.68 -6.73 -17.02
N VAL A 27 -6.45 -5.84 -16.38
CA VAL A 27 -7.78 -5.40 -16.86
C VAL A 27 -7.71 -4.07 -17.60
N ILE A 28 -6.77 -3.18 -17.27
CA ILE A 28 -6.57 -1.89 -17.95
C ILE A 28 -6.45 -2.01 -19.47
N PRO A 29 -5.77 -3.03 -20.05
CA PRO A 29 -5.74 -3.24 -21.49
C PRO A 29 -7.11 -3.52 -22.12
N THR A 30 -8.08 -4.02 -21.37
CA THR A 30 -9.44 -4.28 -21.85
C THR A 30 -10.37 -3.08 -21.70
N TRP A 31 -9.89 -1.97 -21.12
CA TRP A 31 -10.65 -0.73 -21.02
C TRP A 31 -10.59 0.06 -22.33
N ASN A 32 -11.05 1.31 -22.29
CA ASN A 32 -10.98 2.20 -23.44
C ASN A 32 -9.51 2.41 -23.88
N ALA A 33 -9.18 1.92 -25.08
CA ALA A 33 -7.84 1.96 -25.65
C ALA A 33 -7.26 3.38 -25.73
N SER A 34 -8.08 4.39 -26.00
CA SER A 34 -7.64 5.80 -26.05
C SER A 34 -7.15 6.33 -24.70
N TYR A 35 -7.58 5.72 -23.59
CA TYR A 35 -7.21 6.13 -22.23
C TYR A 35 -6.33 5.10 -21.52
N GLN A 36 -5.94 4.01 -22.18
CA GLN A 36 -5.16 2.94 -21.56
C GLN A 36 -3.86 3.47 -20.91
N PHE A 37 -3.19 4.41 -21.58
CA PHE A 37 -1.98 5.05 -21.07
C PHE A 37 -2.26 5.82 -19.77
N LEU A 38 -3.29 6.68 -19.77
CA LEU A 38 -3.70 7.45 -18.59
C LEU A 38 -4.05 6.53 -17.41
N PHE A 39 -4.77 5.44 -17.66
CA PHE A 39 -5.11 4.49 -16.60
C PHE A 39 -3.89 3.76 -16.04
N LYS A 40 -2.89 3.43 -16.87
CA LYS A 40 -1.60 2.90 -16.40
C LYS A 40 -0.85 3.90 -15.53
N GLU A 41 -0.80 5.17 -15.94
CA GLU A 41 -0.14 6.22 -15.14
C GLU A 41 -0.83 6.40 -13.78
N ILE A 42 -2.16 6.50 -13.76
CA ILE A 42 -2.94 6.60 -12.52
C ILE A 42 -2.70 5.38 -11.62
N GLN A 43 -2.72 4.18 -12.19
CA GLN A 43 -2.45 2.93 -11.45
C GLN A 43 -1.06 2.96 -10.81
N GLN A 44 -0.02 3.37 -11.56
CA GLN A 44 1.35 3.46 -11.07
C GLN A 44 1.50 4.52 -9.96
N GLU A 45 0.88 5.70 -10.13
CA GLU A 45 0.91 6.75 -9.11
C GLU A 45 0.25 6.28 -7.81
N LEU A 46 -0.90 5.61 -7.89
CA LEU A 46 -1.59 5.07 -6.72
C LEU A 46 -0.79 3.97 -6.04
N LEU A 47 -0.14 3.07 -6.80
CA LEU A 47 0.75 2.05 -6.25
C LEU A 47 1.92 2.68 -5.49
N GLY A 48 2.53 3.72 -6.04
CA GLY A 48 3.60 4.47 -5.38
C GLY A 48 3.16 5.01 -4.02
N LYS A 49 2.00 5.68 -3.97
CA LYS A 49 1.43 6.24 -2.72
C LYS A 49 1.10 5.17 -1.68
N VAL A 50 0.62 3.99 -2.11
CA VAL A 50 0.32 2.89 -1.19
C VAL A 50 1.61 2.29 -0.63
N ASN A 51 2.62 2.06 -1.47
CA ASN A 51 3.92 1.54 -1.03
C ASN A 51 4.61 2.51 -0.05
N GLU A 52 4.64 3.82 -0.35
CA GLU A 52 5.22 4.82 0.56
C GLU A 52 4.53 4.81 1.93
N LYS A 53 3.20 4.66 1.96
CA LYS A 53 2.46 4.53 3.22
C LYS A 53 2.79 3.23 3.94
N LEU A 54 2.89 2.10 3.25
CA LEU A 54 3.27 0.82 3.87
C LEU A 54 4.67 0.90 4.49
N GLU A 55 5.65 1.44 3.77
CA GLU A 55 7.02 1.63 4.25
C GLU A 55 7.05 2.49 5.53
N LYS A 56 6.30 3.59 5.56
CA LYS A 56 6.18 4.44 6.76
C LYS A 56 5.61 3.69 7.96
N HIS A 57 4.55 2.89 7.76
CA HIS A 57 3.96 2.12 8.86
C HIS A 57 4.87 0.99 9.32
N GLN A 58 5.55 0.30 8.40
CA GLN A 58 6.52 -0.75 8.71
C GLN A 58 7.72 -0.19 9.48
N PHE A 59 8.22 0.98 9.07
CA PHE A 59 9.29 1.67 9.77
C PHE A 59 8.91 1.99 11.23
N ILE A 60 7.70 2.52 11.46
CA ILE A 60 7.19 2.78 12.82
C ILE A 60 7.11 1.49 13.64
N LEU A 61 6.61 0.39 13.06
CA LEU A 61 6.53 -0.90 13.75
C LEU A 61 7.92 -1.43 14.10
N ASN A 62 8.90 -1.31 13.20
CA ASN A 62 10.27 -1.76 13.45
C ASN A 62 10.91 -0.98 14.61
N ILE A 63 10.75 0.35 14.66
CA ILE A 63 11.20 1.15 15.80
C ILE A 63 10.55 0.68 17.10
N CYS A 64 9.24 0.47 17.10
CA CYS A 64 8.53 0.01 18.29
C CYS A 64 8.98 -1.38 18.73
N ALA A 65 9.30 -2.28 17.79
CA ALA A 65 9.81 -3.61 18.09
C ALA A 65 11.22 -3.53 18.69
N GLU A 66 12.12 -2.72 18.13
CA GLU A 66 13.49 -2.53 18.64
C GLU A 66 13.50 -1.94 20.06
N GLN A 67 12.60 -1.00 20.37
CA GLN A 67 12.46 -0.43 21.72
C GLN A 67 11.94 -1.43 22.76
N GLN A 68 11.26 -2.49 22.36
CA GLN A 68 10.75 -3.52 23.29
C GLN A 68 11.79 -4.59 23.64
N VAL A 69 12.87 -4.75 22.87
CA VAL A 69 13.90 -5.80 23.09
C VAL A 69 15.00 -5.33 24.06
N GLY A 70 15.05 -4.04 24.40
CA GLY A 70 16.08 -3.44 25.26
C GLY A 70 15.68 -3.15 26.72
N ALA A 71 14.56 -3.67 27.21
CA ALA A 71 14.03 -3.42 28.56
C ALA A 71 14.02 -4.66 29.45
#